data_AF-A0A497FEC3-F1
#
_entry.id   AF-A0A497FEC3-F1
#
_cell.length_a   1.000
_cell.length_b   1.000
_cell.length_c   1.000
_cell.angle_alpha   90.00
_cell.angle_beta   90.00
_cell.angle_gamma   90.00
#
_symmetry.space_group_name_H-M   'P 1'
#
loop_
_entity.id
_entity.type
_entity.pdbx_description
1 polymer ?
#
loop_
_entity_poly.entity_id
_entity_poly.type
_entity_poly.pdbx_seq_one_letter_code
_entity_poly.pdbx_strand_id
1 'polypeptide(L)'
;MAIRVKLRVRSRSTGKVLEVNALVNSGYETERPELLVPTKVAELLGVWPSPPRPYIAKDYFTTGGPIRNYVLLDEVEVSIVVDQSTGSTMCGPSHLTNRGGSTDKR
;
A
#
# COMPACT_ATOMS: atom_id res chain seq x y z
N MET A 1 5.51 -7.79 11.26
CA MET A 1 6.34 -6.57 11.27
C MET A 1 6.15 -5.90 9.93
N ALA A 2 5.90 -4.61 9.93
CA ALA A 2 5.66 -3.88 8.69
C ALA A 2 6.96 -3.21 8.21
N ILE A 3 7.31 -3.41 6.95
CA ILE A 3 8.57 -2.96 6.34
C ILE A 3 8.33 -1.60 5.69
N ARG A 4 9.25 -0.65 5.85
CA ARG A 4 9.16 0.66 5.19
C ARG A 4 10.04 0.67 3.96
N VAL A 5 9.45 1.01 2.81
CA VAL A 5 10.16 1.16 1.54
C VAL A 5 9.84 2.53 0.94
N LYS A 6 10.77 3.08 0.15
CA LYS A 6 10.52 4.29 -0.61
C LYS A 6 9.83 3.92 -1.92
N LEU A 7 8.67 4.49 -2.18
CA LEU A 7 7.93 4.33 -3.43
C LEU A 7 7.94 5.63 -4.22
N ARG A 8 8.04 5.50 -5.54
CA ARG A 8 7.70 6.55 -6.49
C ARG A 8 6.29 6.28 -7.01
N VAL A 9 5.39 7.20 -6.75
CA VAL A 9 3.96 7.14 -7.10
C VAL A 9 3.67 8.19 -8.15
N ARG A 10 3.03 7.79 -9.25
CA ARG A 10 2.63 8.67 -10.35
C ARG A 10 1.12 8.62 -10.52
N SER A 11 0.46 9.78 -10.49
CA SER A 11 -0.95 9.88 -10.91
C SER A 11 -1.04 9.85 -12.44
N ARG A 12 -1.95 9.03 -12.95
CA ARG A 12 -2.23 8.88 -14.39
C ARG A 12 -3.08 10.03 -14.92
N SER A 13 -3.93 10.63 -14.09
CA SER A 13 -4.81 11.72 -14.50
C SER A 13 -4.12 13.09 -14.45
N THR A 14 -3.33 13.37 -13.41
CA THR A 14 -2.67 14.68 -13.23
C THR A 14 -1.23 14.68 -13.76
N GLY A 15 -0.65 13.50 -13.97
CA GLY A 15 0.77 13.34 -14.34
C GLY A 15 1.75 13.63 -13.20
N LYS A 16 1.27 14.03 -12.01
CA LYS A 16 2.13 14.36 -10.87
C LYS A 16 2.83 13.10 -10.34
N VAL A 17 4.07 13.29 -9.92
CA VAL A 17 4.93 12.23 -9.37
C VAL A 17 5.38 12.64 -7.97
N LEU A 18 5.31 11.71 -7.03
CA LEU A 18 5.74 11.92 -5.65
C LEU A 18 6.51 10.70 -5.14
N GLU A 19 7.62 10.94 -4.45
CA GLU A 19 8.31 9.90 -3.67
C GLU A 19 7.82 9.93 -2.22
N VAL A 20 7.38 8.77 -1.72
CA VAL A 20 6.82 8.62 -0.37
C VAL A 20 7.37 7.36 0.30
N ASN A 21 7.42 7.36 1.62
CA ASN A 21 7.67 6.13 2.37
C ASN A 21 6.34 5.37 2.52
N ALA A 22 6.33 4.12 2.05
CA ALA A 22 5.19 3.23 2.16
C ALA A 22 5.47 2.11 3.17
N LEU A 23 4.41 1.68 3.84
CA LEU A 23 4.45 0.55 4.75
C LEU A 23 3.95 -0.69 4.00
N VAL A 24 4.82 -1.67 3.80
CA VAL A 24 4.51 -2.97 3.18
C VAL A 24 4.56 -4.08 4.22
N ASN A 25 4.06 -5.27 3.87
CA ASN A 25 3.90 -6.39 4.81
C ASN A 25 3.11 -5.99 6.07
N SER A 26 2.05 -5.19 5.88
CA SER A 26 1.14 -4.76 6.94
C SER A 26 0.12 -5.83 7.33
N GLY A 27 0.01 -6.90 6.54
CA GLY A 27 -1.09 -7.87 6.60
C GLY A 27 -2.31 -7.47 5.76
N TYR A 28 -2.24 -6.38 4.99
CA TYR A 28 -3.24 -6.02 3.99
C TYR A 28 -2.93 -6.72 2.66
N GLU A 29 -3.79 -7.65 2.25
CA GLU A 29 -3.66 -8.40 1.01
C GLU A 29 -4.94 -8.28 0.18
N THR A 30 -4.78 -8.20 -1.13
CA THR A 30 -5.84 -8.01 -2.13
C THR A 30 -5.44 -8.72 -3.41
N GLU A 31 -6.43 -9.10 -4.25
CA GLU A 31 -6.16 -9.82 -5.51
C GLU A 31 -5.39 -8.98 -6.53
N ARG A 32 -5.55 -7.66 -6.48
CA ARG A 32 -4.86 -6.69 -7.34
C ARG A 32 -4.06 -5.73 -6.48
N PRO A 33 -2.92 -5.20 -6.96
CA PRO A 33 -2.17 -4.21 -6.20
C PRO A 33 -3.03 -3.00 -5.82
N GLU A 34 -3.17 -2.76 -4.52
CA GLU A 34 -3.90 -1.63 -3.96
C GLU A 34 -3.02 -0.83 -3.00
N LEU A 35 -3.27 0.47 -2.91
CA LEU A 35 -2.58 1.37 -1.99
C LEU A 35 -3.58 2.17 -1.17
N LEU A 36 -3.42 2.13 0.15
CA LEU A 36 -4.06 3.07 1.06
C LEU A 36 -3.22 4.35 1.08
N VAL A 37 -3.78 5.42 0.50
CA VAL A 37 -3.10 6.70 0.34
C VAL A 37 -3.62 7.68 1.39
N PRO A 38 -2.76 8.24 2.26
CA PRO A 38 -3.18 9.31 3.17
C PRO A 38 -3.69 10.54 2.43
N THR A 39 -4.67 11.25 2.98
CA THR A 39 -5.27 12.45 2.36
C THR A 39 -4.23 13.45 1.87
N LYS A 40 -3.17 13.67 2.66
CA LYS A 40 -2.12 14.62 2.28
C LYS A 40 -1.35 14.20 1.03
N VAL A 41 -1.10 12.90 0.85
CA VAL A 41 -0.45 12.37 -0.34
C VAL A 41 -1.38 12.50 -1.55
N ALA A 42 -2.69 12.26 -1.38
CA ALA A 42 -3.68 12.44 -2.43
C ALA A 42 -3.81 13.91 -2.90
N GLU A 43 -3.77 14.87 -1.98
CA GLU A 43 -3.71 16.32 -2.29
C GLU A 43 -2.48 16.67 -3.12
N LEU A 44 -1.30 16.17 -2.72
CA LEU A 44 -0.04 16.41 -3.42
C LEU A 44 -0.06 15.83 -4.83
N LEU A 45 -0.63 14.63 -4.99
CA LEU A 45 -0.88 14.00 -6.30
C LEU A 45 -1.97 14.72 -7.12
N GLY A 46 -2.70 15.66 -6.52
CA GLY A 46 -3.74 16.46 -7.18
C GLY A 46 -5.02 15.68 -7.49
N VAL A 47 -5.23 14.52 -6.85
CA VAL A 47 -6.42 13.68 -7.04
C VAL A 47 -7.49 13.93 -5.96
N TRP A 48 -7.19 14.80 -5.00
CA TRP A 48 -8.08 15.21 -3.92
C TRP A 48 -7.94 16.73 -3.70
N PRO A 49 -9.01 17.49 -3.38
CA PRO A 49 -10.37 17.08 -3.02
C PRO A 49 -11.33 16.87 -4.20
N SER A 50 -10.91 17.16 -5.42
CA SER A 50 -11.72 16.99 -6.63
C SER A 50 -11.12 15.86 -7.48
N PRO A 51 -11.58 14.61 -7.31
CA PRO A 51 -11.09 13.49 -8.09
C PRO A 51 -11.29 13.72 -9.59
N PRO A 52 -10.23 13.61 -10.41
CA PRO A 52 -10.32 13.81 -11.85
C PRO A 52 -10.94 12.62 -12.59
N ARG A 53 -11.23 11.52 -11.89
CA ARG A 53 -11.85 10.30 -12.41
C ARG A 53 -12.99 9.84 -11.49
N PRO A 54 -13.95 9.05 -12.01
CA PRO A 54 -14.97 8.42 -11.18
C PRO A 54 -14.34 7.63 -10.03
N TYR A 55 -14.98 7.69 -8.86
CA TYR A 55 -14.53 7.00 -7.66
C TYR A 55 -15.70 6.25 -7.02
N ILE A 56 -15.39 5.24 -6.23
CA ILE A 56 -16.36 4.48 -5.44
C ILE A 56 -16.19 4.88 -3.97
N ALA A 57 -17.24 5.40 -3.35
CA ALA A 57 -17.26 5.59 -1.91
C ALA A 57 -17.58 4.25 -1.23
N LYS A 58 -16.71 3.80 -0.32
CA LYS A 58 -16.88 2.58 0.47
C LYS A 58 -16.85 2.93 1.95
N ASP A 59 -17.85 2.46 2.67
CA ASP A 59 -17.91 2.58 4.13
C ASP A 59 -17.29 1.33 4.76
N TYR A 60 -16.34 1.57 5.66
CA TYR A 60 -15.63 0.54 6.40
C TYR A 60 -15.94 0.68 7.88
N PHE A 61 -16.33 -0.41 8.52
CA PHE A 61 -16.54 -0.45 9.96
C PHE A 61 -15.24 -0.81 10.65
N THR A 62 -14.68 0.13 11.39
CA THR A 62 -13.48 -0.08 12.19
C THR A 62 -13.83 -0.08 13.67
N THR A 63 -12.91 -0.51 14.53
CA THR A 63 -13.05 -0.39 15.99
C THR A 63 -13.25 1.06 16.44
N GLY A 64 -12.76 2.04 15.66
CA GLY A 64 -12.94 3.47 15.92
C GLY A 64 -14.22 4.08 15.35
N GLY A 65 -15.11 3.27 14.76
CA GLY A 65 -16.33 3.73 14.09
C GLY A 65 -16.28 3.57 12.56
N PRO A 66 -17.37 3.96 11.88
CA PRO A 66 -17.43 3.91 10.43
C PRO A 66 -16.51 4.98 9.82
N ILE A 67 -15.64 4.56 8.90
CA ILE A 67 -14.84 5.45 8.07
C ILE A 67 -15.29 5.33 6.62
N ARG A 68 -15.25 6.43 5.87
CA ARG A 68 -15.53 6.44 4.44
C ARG A 68 -14.24 6.61 3.66
N ASN A 69 -13.93 5.63 2.81
CA ASN A 69 -12.80 5.70 1.89
C ASN A 69 -13.31 5.90 0.46
N TYR A 70 -12.48 6.55 -0.36
CA TYR A 70 -12.76 6.80 -1.77
C TYR A 70 -11.78 5.99 -2.62
N VAL A 71 -12.31 5.09 -3.43
CA VAL A 71 -11.52 4.19 -4.28
C VAL A 71 -11.48 4.75 -5.69
N LEU A 72 -10.30 5.18 -6.13
CA LEU A 72 -10.04 5.58 -7.50
C LEU A 72 -9.41 4.40 -8.24
N LEU A 73 -10.10 3.88 -9.25
CA LEU A 73 -9.62 2.74 -10.03
C LEU A 73 -8.56 3.18 -11.04
N ASP A 74 -7.47 2.40 -11.12
CA ASP A 74 -6.38 2.59 -12.08
C ASP A 74 -5.82 4.03 -12.12
N GLU A 75 -5.75 4.71 -10.97
CA GLU A 75 -5.34 6.12 -10.89
C GLU A 75 -3.83 6.30 -10.71
N VAL A 76 -3.15 5.36 -10.03
CA VAL A 76 -1.73 5.50 -9.73
C VAL A 76 -0.90 4.36 -10.31
N GLU A 77 0.27 4.72 -10.84
CA GLU A 77 1.36 3.79 -11.16
C GLU A 77 2.42 3.90 -10.06
N VAL A 78 2.95 2.76 -9.60
CA VAL A 78 3.93 2.73 -8.50
C VAL A 78 5.14 1.90 -8.82
N SER A 79 6.29 2.34 -8.31
CA SER A 79 7.57 1.66 -8.39
C SER A 79 8.34 1.84 -7.09
N ILE A 80 9.18 0.88 -6.73
CA ILE A 80 10.10 1.00 -5.60
C ILE A 80 11.31 1.81 -6.05
N VAL A 81 11.70 2.80 -5.24
CA VAL A 81 12.95 3.53 -5.44
C VAL A 81 14.07 2.72 -4.81
N VAL A 82 15.03 2.30 -5.63
CA VAL A 82 16.23 1.57 -5.20
C VAL A 82 17.46 2.44 -5.44
N ASP A 83 18.23 2.70 -4.39
CA ASP A 83 19.60 3.17 -4.54
C ASP A 83 20.48 1.95 -4.86
N GLN A 84 21.51 2.10 -5.70
CA GLN A 84 22.40 0.99 -6.04
C GLN A 84 22.97 0.37 -4.75
N SER A 85 22.76 -0.95 -4.59
CA SER A 85 22.95 -1.77 -3.38
C SER A 85 22.61 -1.06 -2.05
N THR A 86 21.35 -1.13 -1.63
CA THR A 86 20.93 -0.77 -0.27
C THR A 86 21.71 -1.59 0.77
N GLY A 87 22.23 -0.92 1.81
CA GLY A 87 22.86 -1.58 2.95
C GLY A 87 21.92 -2.60 3.60
N SER A 88 22.46 -3.74 4.02
CA SER A 88 21.68 -4.76 4.72
C SER A 88 21.41 -4.34 6.17
N THR A 89 20.17 -4.53 6.63
CA THR A 89 19.85 -4.45 8.06
C THR A 89 19.63 -5.85 8.58
N MET A 90 20.29 -6.20 9.68
CA MET A 90 20.06 -7.48 10.34
C MET A 90 18.63 -7.52 10.87
N CYS A 91 17.88 -8.54 10.46
CA CYS A 91 16.62 -8.88 11.12
C CYS A 91 16.89 -9.19 12.59
N GLY A 92 15.93 -8.88 13.46
CA GLY A 92 15.94 -9.35 14.84
C GLY A 92 15.80 -10.88 14.94
N PRO A 93 15.40 -11.42 16.11
CA PRO A 93 15.20 -12.86 16.27
C PRO A 93 14.28 -13.42 15.17
N SER A 94 14.82 -14.35 14.38
CA SER A 94 14.09 -15.00 13.30
C SER A 94 13.61 -16.37 13.79
N HIS A 95 12.29 -16.52 13.94
CA HIS A 95 11.67 -17.77 14.31
C HIS A 95 11.38 -18.61 13.05
N LEU A 96 12.19 -19.63 12.81
CA LEU A 96 11.98 -20.58 11.73
C LEU A 96 10.93 -21.62 12.17
N THR A 97 9.80 -21.67 11.48
CA THR A 97 8.80 -22.72 11.71
C THR A 97 8.98 -23.82 10.67
N ASN A 98 9.30 -25.03 11.11
CA ASN A 98 9.24 -26.21 10.24
C ASN A 98 7.80 -26.72 10.19
N ARG A 99 6.95 -26.15 9.33
CA ARG A 99 5.67 -26.81 8.96
C ARG A 99 5.92 -27.88 7.90
N GLY A 100 6.73 -28.87 8.25
CA GLY A 100 6.82 -30.14 7.54
C GLY A 100 6.07 -31.20 8.34
N GLY A 101 4.89 -31.62 7.87
CA GLY A 101 4.24 -32.86 8.34
C GLY A 101 2.73 -32.81 8.53
N SER A 102 2.02 -33.35 7.53
CA SER A 102 0.84 -34.23 7.64
C SER A 102 -0.40 -33.77 8.42
N THR A 103 -1.52 -33.61 7.70
CA THR A 103 -2.60 -34.60 7.78
C THR A 103 -3.26 -34.76 6.42
N ASP A 104 -2.83 -35.80 5.70
CA ASP A 104 -3.79 -36.69 5.07
C ASP A 104 -4.74 -37.19 6.16
N LYS A 105 -6.00 -36.71 6.14
CA LYS A 105 -7.15 -37.33 6.80
C LYS A 105 -8.42 -36.98 6.02
N ARG A 106 -8.76 -37.91 5.12
CA ARG A 106 -10.09 -38.27 4.59
C ARG A 106 -10.84 -37.25 3.75
#